data_AF-A0A5J6SNK0-F1
#
_entry.id   AF-A0A5J6SNK0-F1
#
_cell.length_a   1.000
_cell.length_b   1.000
_cell.length_c   1.000
_cell.angle_alpha   90.00
_cell.angle_beta   90.00
_cell.angle_gamma   90.00
#
_symmetry.space_group_name_H-M   'P 1'
#
loop_
_entity.id
_entity.type
_entity.pdbx_description
1 polymer ?
#
loop_
_entity_poly.entity_id
_entity_poly.type
_entity_poly.pdbx_seq_one_letter_code
_entity_poly.pdbx_strand_id
1 'polypeptide(L)'
;MLSDILLIDLNTNLLEGIGSYCLRSKKKSDGYMNKSKWLNDRLEVGFRYVQLVGNKKQVGFIEYAESEYSSIVVHATDYLVILRFTVGK
;
A
#
# COMPACT_ATOMS: atom_id res chain seq x y z
N MET A 1 -12.80 17.98 17.31
CA MET A 1 -11.46 17.45 17.65
C MET A 1 -10.84 17.04 16.32
N LEU A 2 -9.79 17.72 15.86
CA LEU A 2 -9.06 17.26 14.68
C LEU A 2 -8.42 15.92 15.07
N SER A 3 -8.84 14.84 14.40
CA SER A 3 -8.22 13.53 14.60
C SER A 3 -6.82 13.57 14.01
N ASP A 4 -5.80 13.30 14.81
CA ASP A 4 -4.44 13.14 14.31
C ASP A 4 -4.41 11.99 13.30
N ILE A 5 -3.98 12.31 12.07
CA ILE A 5 -3.78 11.33 11.00
C ILE A 5 -2.30 11.01 10.93
N LEU A 6 -1.97 9.73 11.07
CA LEU A 6 -0.64 9.20 10.88
C LEU A 6 -0.51 8.62 9.49
N LEU A 7 0.59 8.96 8.81
CA LEU A 7 1.01 8.34 7.56
C LEU A 7 2.09 7.30 7.89
N ILE A 8 1.84 6.05 7.53
CA ILE A 8 2.74 4.94 7.78
C ILE A 8 3.22 4.38 6.45
N ASP A 9 4.47 4.63 6.09
CA ASP A 9 5.15 3.92 4.99
C ASP A 9 5.31 2.46 5.39
N LEU A 10 4.70 1.55 4.63
CA LEU A 10 4.89 0.12 4.85
C LEU A 10 6.26 -0.30 4.33
N ASN A 11 6.91 -1.13 5.14
CA ASN A 11 8.04 -1.96 4.75
C ASN A 11 7.65 -3.43 4.93
N THR A 12 8.55 -4.34 4.57
CA THR A 12 8.35 -5.79 4.66
C THR A 12 7.92 -6.25 6.05
N ASN A 13 8.61 -5.77 7.10
CA ASN A 13 8.30 -6.09 8.50
C ASN A 13 6.88 -5.64 8.90
N LEU A 14 6.47 -4.44 8.47
CA LEU A 14 5.15 -3.88 8.78
C LEU A 14 4.05 -4.59 7.99
N LEU A 15 4.32 -5.05 6.77
CA LEU A 15 3.34 -5.75 5.95
C LEU A 15 2.94 -7.10 6.57
N GLU A 16 3.89 -7.83 7.16
CA GLU A 16 3.61 -9.11 7.84
C GLU A 16 2.74 -8.91 9.08
N GLY A 17 2.97 -7.84 9.85
CA GLY A 17 2.20 -7.55 11.07
C GLY A 17 0.83 -6.91 10.80
N ILE A 18 0.81 -5.82 10.02
CA ILE A 18 -0.38 -4.97 9.82
C ILE A 18 -1.23 -5.48 8.65
N GLY A 19 -0.59 -5.97 7.59
CA GLY A 19 -1.23 -6.43 6.37
C GLY A 19 -1.58 -5.31 5.38
N SER A 20 -1.91 -5.70 4.15
CA SER A 20 -2.40 -4.75 3.13
C SER A 20 -3.86 -4.37 3.41
N TYR A 21 -4.28 -3.14 3.04
CA TYR A 21 -5.66 -2.66 3.21
C TYR A 21 -6.67 -3.60 2.55
N CYS A 22 -6.35 -4.06 1.33
CA CYS A 22 -7.19 -5.00 0.60
C CYS A 22 -7.14 -6.38 1.25
N LEU A 23 -8.30 -7.03 1.39
CA LEU A 23 -8.41 -8.41 1.90
C LEU A 23 -7.93 -8.62 3.35
N ARG A 24 -7.83 -7.56 4.16
CA ARG A 24 -7.41 -7.63 5.58
C ARG A 24 -8.18 -8.65 6.43
N SER A 25 -9.45 -8.91 6.09
CA SER A 25 -10.32 -9.87 6.77
C SER A 25 -10.12 -11.33 6.32
N LYS A 26 -9.33 -11.57 5.27
CA LYS A 26 -9.11 -12.88 4.65
C LYS A 26 -7.62 -13.23 4.57
N LYS A 27 -6.90 -13.11 5.69
CA LYS A 27 -5.43 -13.32 5.76
C LYS A 27 -4.95 -14.69 5.28
N LYS A 28 -5.81 -15.73 5.37
CA LYS A 28 -5.50 -17.09 4.93
C LYS A 28 -5.92 -17.40 3.48
N SER A 29 -6.50 -16.43 2.77
CA SER A 29 -6.86 -16.65 1.37
C SER A 29 -5.63 -16.58 0.48
N ASP A 30 -5.59 -17.40 -0.57
CA ASP A 30 -4.48 -17.40 -1.54
C ASP A 30 -4.26 -16.01 -2.13
N GLY A 31 -5.34 -15.27 -2.39
CA GLY A 31 -5.27 -13.89 -2.87
C GLY A 31 -4.53 -12.95 -1.91
N TYR A 32 -4.75 -13.08 -0.59
CA TYR A 32 -4.03 -12.28 0.40
C TYR A 32 -2.56 -12.67 0.49
N MET A 33 -2.26 -13.97 0.53
CA MET A 33 -0.88 -14.47 0.63
C MET A 33 -0.06 -14.08 -0.61
N ASN A 34 -0.62 -14.29 -1.81
CA ASN A 34 0.01 -13.92 -3.07
C ASN A 34 0.22 -12.42 -3.19
N LYS A 35 -0.78 -11.61 -2.79
CA LYS A 35 -0.63 -10.14 -2.78
C LYS A 35 0.43 -9.69 -1.78
N SER A 36 0.50 -10.30 -0.60
CA SER A 36 1.49 -9.93 0.43
C SER A 36 2.91 -10.26 -0.04
N LYS A 37 3.11 -11.44 -0.64
CA LYS A 37 4.39 -11.81 -1.26
C LYS A 37 4.78 -10.81 -2.37
N TRP A 38 3.86 -10.54 -3.30
CA TRP A 38 4.11 -9.59 -4.38
C TRP A 38 4.44 -8.18 -3.87
N LEU A 39 3.74 -7.72 -2.83
CA LEU A 39 4.03 -6.42 -2.21
C LEU A 39 5.42 -6.39 -1.58
N ASN A 40 5.83 -7.44 -0.86
CA ASN A 40 7.18 -7.52 -0.29
C ASN A 40 8.25 -7.37 -1.39
N ASP A 41 8.14 -8.14 -2.47
CA ASP A 41 9.08 -8.08 -3.58
C ASP A 41 9.13 -6.68 -4.24
N ARG A 42 7.99 -5.97 -4.27
CA ARG A 42 7.86 -4.66 -4.93
C ARG A 42 8.33 -3.50 -4.05
N LEU A 43 8.15 -3.59 -2.74
CA LEU A 43 8.61 -2.56 -1.80
C LEU A 43 10.14 -2.38 -1.86
N GLU A 44 10.89 -3.44 -2.16
CA GLU A 44 12.36 -3.39 -2.31
C GLU A 44 12.83 -2.62 -3.55
N VAL A 45 11.98 -2.54 -4.59
CA VAL A 45 12.34 -1.93 -5.89
C VAL A 45 11.63 -0.60 -6.16
N GLY A 46 11.22 0.10 -5.10
CA GLY A 46 10.69 1.47 -5.22
C GLY A 46 9.17 1.61 -5.29
N PHE A 47 8.41 0.51 -5.18
CA PHE A 47 6.97 0.61 -4.93
C PHE A 47 6.74 1.17 -3.53
N ARG A 48 5.79 2.11 -3.40
CA ARG A 48 5.43 2.73 -2.13
C ARG A 48 4.00 2.40 -1.77
N TYR A 49 3.83 1.95 -0.53
CA TYR A 49 2.52 1.70 0.06
C TYR A 49 2.43 2.50 1.36
N VAL A 50 1.60 3.53 1.39
CA VAL A 50 1.41 4.37 2.58
C VAL A 50 0.02 4.15 3.14
N GLN A 51 -0.07 3.79 4.41
CA GLN A 51 -1.33 3.67 5.13
C GLN A 51 -1.67 4.96 5.86
N LEU A 52 -2.95 5.34 5.82
CA LEU A 52 -3.48 6.43 6.63
C LEU A 52 -4.17 5.83 7.85
N VAL A 53 -3.74 6.24 9.04
CA VAL A 53 -4.29 5.77 10.32
C VAL A 53 -4.82 6.96 11.12
N GLY A 54 -6.12 6.96 11.39
CA GLY A 54 -6.79 7.95 12.22
C GLY A 54 -7.57 7.26 13.34
N ASN A 55 -7.53 7.81 14.56
CA ASN A 55 -8.21 7.22 15.73
C ASN A 55 -7.91 5.72 15.92
N LYS A 56 -6.63 5.33 15.74
CA LYS A 56 -6.13 3.94 15.82
C LYS A 56 -6.76 2.97 14.80
N LYS A 57 -7.43 3.49 13.76
CA LYS A 57 -8.01 2.70 12.67
C LYS A 57 -7.39 3.11 11.35
N GLN A 58 -7.14 2.13 10.49
CA GLN A 58 -6.77 2.43 9.12
C GLN A 58 -7.96 3.03 8.38
N VAL A 59 -7.81 4.26 7.93
CA VAL A 59 -8.84 5.06 7.26
C VAL A 59 -8.56 5.22 5.77
N GLY A 60 -7.41 4.78 5.27
CA GLY A 60 -7.10 4.87 3.86
C GLY A 60 -5.71 4.34 3.54
N PHE A 61 -5.36 4.43 2.27
CA PHE A 61 -4.02 4.16 1.78
C PHE A 61 -3.78 4.80 0.40
N ILE A 62 -2.51 4.91 0.04
CA ILE A 62 -2.06 5.20 -1.31
C ILE A 62 -0.96 4.21 -1.72
N GLU A 63 -1.03 3.75 -2.96
CA GLU A 63 -0.01 2.95 -3.62
C GLU A 63 0.49 3.73 -4.84
N TYR A 64 1.80 3.94 -4.93
CA TYR A 64 2.44 4.62 -6.04
C TYR A 64 3.85 4.08 -6.28
N ALA A 65 4.38 4.29 -7.48
CA ALA A 65 5.75 3.92 -7.84
C ALA A 65 6.26 4.86 -8.94
N GLU A 66 7.56 4.91 -9.17
CA GLU A 66 8.09 5.50 -10.41
C GLU A 66 7.57 4.71 -11.62
N SER A 67 7.45 5.37 -12.77
CA SER A 67 6.84 4.76 -13.96
C SER A 67 7.51 3.45 -14.39
N GLU A 68 8.82 3.30 -14.19
CA GLU A 68 9.57 2.08 -14.52
C GLU A 68 9.27 0.90 -13.59
N TYR A 69 8.81 1.15 -12.37
CA TYR A 69 8.44 0.12 -11.37
C TYR A 69 6.93 -0.05 -11.21
N SER A 70 6.13 0.68 -11.98
CA SER A 70 4.67 0.60 -11.98
C SER A 70 4.18 -0.83 -12.28
N SER A 71 3.10 -1.25 -11.62
CA SER A 71 2.48 -2.55 -11.88
C SER A 71 1.65 -2.59 -13.16
N ILE A 72 1.48 -1.44 -13.83
CA ILE A 72 0.82 -1.30 -15.13
C ILE A 72 1.77 -0.61 -16.11
N VAL A 73 1.66 -0.97 -17.38
CA VAL A 73 2.43 -0.33 -18.45
C VAL A 73 1.90 1.09 -18.66
N VAL A 74 2.79 2.08 -18.54
CA VAL A 74 2.48 3.49 -18.76
C VAL A 74 3.72 4.19 -19.32
N HIS A 75 3.52 5.06 -20.31
CA HIS A 75 4.58 5.93 -20.84
C HIS A 75 4.59 7.25 -20.05
N ALA A 76 5.37 7.30 -18.98
CA ALA A 76 5.42 8.45 -18.08
C ALA A 76 6.82 8.63 -17.47
N THR A 77 7.85 8.73 -18.31
CA THR A 77 9.24 8.94 -17.89
C THR A 77 9.37 10.14 -16.94
N ASP A 78 10.08 9.94 -15.83
CA ASP A 78 10.29 10.93 -14.75
C ASP A 78 9.02 11.30 -13.94
N TYR A 79 7.98 10.47 -13.98
CA TYR A 79 6.78 10.64 -13.16
C TYR A 79 6.58 9.50 -12.15
N LEU A 80 5.93 9.86 -11.04
CA LEU A 80 5.30 8.91 -10.13
C LEU A 80 3.90 8.56 -10.64
N VAL A 81 3.60 7.27 -10.63
CA VAL A 81 2.32 6.70 -11.02
C VAL A 81 1.56 6.32 -9.77
N ILE A 82 0.44 6.98 -9.53
CA ILE A 82 -0.51 6.58 -8.49
C ILE A 82 -1.33 5.41 -9.03
N LEU A 83 -1.14 4.24 -8.43
CA LEU A 83 -1.82 3.01 -8.85
C LEU A 83 -3.17 2.88 -8.16
N ARG A 84 -3.21 3.18 -6.86
CA ARG A 84 -4.44 3.15 -6.07
C ARG A 84 -4.39 4.22 -5.01
N PHE A 85 -5.52 4.90 -4.82
CA PHE A 85 -5.73 5.85 -3.76
C PHE A 85 -7.12 5.63 -3.19
N THR A 86 -7.23 5.50 -1.87
CA THR A 86 -8.52 5.32 -1.22
C THR A 86 -8.50 5.96 0.16
N VAL A 87 -9.53 6.74 0.46
CA VAL A 87 -9.87 7.19 1.80
C VAL A 87 -11.27 6.66 2.09
N GLY A 88 -11.39 5.91 3.19
CA GLY A 88 -12.65 5.43 3.71
C GLY A 88 -13.52 6.60 4.17
N LYS A 89 -14.84 6.44 4.03
CA LYS A 89 -15.81 7.35 4.67
C LYS A 89 -15.79 7.18 6.19
#